data_AF-A0A378B7F3-F1
#
_entry.id   AF-A0A378B7F3-F1
#
_cell.length_a   1.000
_cell.length_b   1.000
_cell.length_c   1.000
_cell.angle_alpha   90.00
_cell.angle_beta   90.00
_cell.angle_gamma   90.00
#
_symmetry.space_group_name_H-M   'P 1'
#
loop_
_entity.id
_entity.type
_entity.pdbx_description
1 polymer ?
#
loop_
_entity_poly.entity_id
_entity_poly.type
_entity_poly.pdbx_seq_one_letter_code
_entity_poly.pdbx_strand_id
1 'polypeptide(L)'
;MTLTSSLIAVREHKAGEPVGYGGTWISERDTRLGVVAMGYGDGYPRAAPSGTPVLVNGREVPIVGRVAMDMICVDLGPQAQDKAGDAVVLWGEGSR
;
A
#
# COMPACT_ATOMS: atom_id res chain seq x y z
N MET A 1 -0.97 17.03 12.27
CA MET A 1 -1.92 15.90 12.23
C MET A 1 -1.25 14.78 11.44
N THR A 2 -1.24 13.56 11.96
CA THR A 2 -0.63 12.39 11.31
C THR A 2 -1.70 11.30 11.21
N LEU A 3 -1.91 10.74 10.02
CA LEU A 3 -2.76 9.57 9.82
C LEU A 3 -1.86 8.33 9.70
N THR A 4 -2.09 7.36 10.60
CA THR A 4 -1.30 6.14 10.68
C THR A 4 -2.18 4.91 10.66
N SER A 5 -1.62 3.78 10.24
CA SER A 5 -2.21 2.45 10.32
C SER A 5 -1.08 1.41 10.46
N SER A 6 -1.38 0.14 10.17
CA SER A 6 -0.40 -0.95 10.14
C SER A 6 -0.64 -1.86 8.94
N LEU A 7 0.40 -2.56 8.52
CA LEU A 7 0.26 -3.68 7.60
C LEU A 7 -0.54 -4.80 8.28
N ILE A 8 -1.52 -5.36 7.59
CA ILE A 8 -2.25 -6.56 8.02
C ILE A 8 -1.79 -7.82 7.29
N ALA A 9 -1.12 -7.67 6.16
CA ALA A 9 -0.55 -8.78 5.42
C ALA A 9 0.63 -8.32 4.55
N VAL A 10 1.55 -9.26 4.29
CA VAL A 10 2.58 -9.16 3.27
C VAL A 10 2.50 -10.42 2.40
N ARG A 11 2.40 -10.25 1.09
CA ARG A 11 2.12 -11.35 0.15
C ARG A 11 3.07 -11.29 -1.04
N GLU A 12 3.52 -12.44 -1.49
CA GLU A 12 4.21 -12.59 -2.79
C GLU A 12 3.22 -12.28 -3.92
N HIS A 13 3.72 -11.65 -4.99
CA HIS A 13 2.95 -11.25 -6.16
C HIS A 13 3.82 -11.34 -7.42
N LYS A 14 3.28 -11.88 -8.52
CA LYS A 14 4.07 -12.14 -9.73
C LYS A 14 3.99 -11.02 -10.76
N ALA A 15 5.02 -10.94 -11.61
CA ALA A 15 4.96 -10.11 -12.80
C ALA A 15 3.74 -10.48 -13.67
N GLY A 16 3.05 -9.48 -14.20
CA GLY A 16 1.85 -9.64 -15.02
C GLY A 16 0.55 -9.83 -14.24
N GLU A 17 0.60 -9.99 -12.90
CA GLU A 17 -0.62 -10.12 -12.10
C GLU A 17 -1.23 -8.75 -11.76
N PRO A 18 -2.56 -8.57 -11.91
CA PRO A 18 -3.25 -7.33 -11.55
C PRO A 18 -3.52 -7.23 -10.04
N VAL A 19 -3.70 -6.01 -9.53
CA VAL A 19 -4.06 -5.75 -8.12
C VAL A 19 -5.36 -4.97 -7.99
N GLY A 20 -6.20 -5.43 -7.07
CA GLY A 20 -7.43 -4.75 -6.64
C GLY A 20 -8.56 -4.74 -7.67
N TYR A 21 -9.62 -4.00 -7.37
CA TYR A 21 -10.81 -3.94 -8.21
C TYR A 21 -10.52 -3.31 -9.57
N GLY A 22 -10.97 -3.99 -10.63
CA GLY A 22 -10.78 -3.56 -12.01
C GLY A 22 -9.35 -3.73 -12.53
N GLY A 23 -8.42 -4.29 -11.76
CA GLY A 23 -7.07 -4.58 -12.20
C GLY A 23 -6.32 -3.37 -12.77
N THR A 24 -6.49 -2.20 -12.13
CA THR A 24 -6.00 -0.91 -12.68
C THR A 24 -4.49 -0.75 -12.61
N TRP A 25 -3.81 -1.63 -11.87
CA TRP A 25 -2.37 -1.74 -11.83
C TRP A 25 -1.99 -3.20 -12.07
N ILE A 26 -0.97 -3.40 -12.90
CA ILE A 26 -0.38 -4.70 -13.23
C ILE A 26 1.09 -4.61 -12.88
N SER A 27 1.60 -5.61 -12.17
CA SER A 27 3.00 -5.60 -11.77
C SER A 27 3.94 -5.87 -12.95
N GLU A 28 5.00 -5.08 -13.10
CA GLU A 28 6.03 -5.29 -14.12
C GLU A 28 7.09 -6.33 -13.70
N ARG A 29 7.11 -6.71 -12.42
CA ARG A 29 8.13 -7.60 -11.82
C ARG A 29 7.53 -8.45 -10.71
N ASP A 30 8.18 -9.55 -10.39
CA ASP A 30 7.90 -10.25 -9.14
C ASP A 30 8.18 -9.28 -7.97
N THR A 31 7.25 -9.21 -7.03
CA THR A 31 7.34 -8.29 -5.91
C THR A 31 6.61 -8.82 -4.67
N ARG A 32 6.70 -8.08 -3.57
CA ARG A 32 5.89 -8.28 -2.37
C ARG A 32 4.93 -7.12 -2.22
N LEU A 33 3.67 -7.43 -1.96
CA LEU A 33 2.64 -6.44 -1.70
C LEU A 33 2.32 -6.39 -0.21
N GLY A 34 2.22 -5.19 0.33
CA GLY A 34 1.69 -4.92 1.65
C GLY A 34 0.19 -4.60 1.55
N VAL A 35 -0.61 -5.10 2.49
CA VAL A 35 -2.00 -4.69 2.67
C VAL A 35 -2.08 -3.86 3.94
N VAL A 36 -2.53 -2.62 3.83
CA VAL A 36 -2.70 -1.67 4.93
C VAL A 36 -4.15 -1.70 5.41
N ALA A 37 -4.39 -1.70 6.72
CA ALA A 37 -5.72 -1.53 7.32
C ALA A 37 -6.19 -0.07 7.27
N MET A 38 -6.49 0.40 6.07
CA MET A 38 -6.93 1.76 5.81
C MET A 38 -7.64 1.77 4.47
N GLY A 39 -8.78 2.45 4.37
CA GLY A 39 -9.46 2.66 3.10
C GLY A 39 -10.35 3.89 3.12
N TYR A 40 -11.24 3.98 2.12
CA TYR A 40 -12.12 5.14 2.01
C TYR A 40 -13.23 5.16 3.07
N GLY A 41 -13.53 4.04 3.72
CA GLY A 41 -14.43 3.98 4.88
C GLY A 41 -13.88 4.76 6.07
N ASP A 42 -12.55 4.82 6.19
CA ASP A 42 -11.83 5.60 7.21
C ASP A 42 -11.62 7.07 6.80
N GLY A 43 -11.99 7.43 5.57
CA GLY A 43 -11.81 8.78 5.01
C GLY A 43 -10.59 8.94 4.09
N TYR A 44 -9.82 7.88 3.80
CA TYR A 44 -8.74 7.97 2.81
C TYR A 44 -9.32 8.15 1.39
N PRO A 45 -8.82 9.08 0.56
CA PRO A 45 -9.45 9.39 -0.72
C PRO A 45 -9.40 8.21 -1.69
N ARG A 46 -10.57 7.69 -2.08
CA ARG A 46 -10.69 6.64 -3.11
C ARG A 46 -10.08 7.04 -4.46
N ALA A 47 -9.94 8.35 -4.70
CA ALA A 47 -9.35 8.93 -5.89
C ALA A 47 -7.82 8.87 -5.92
N ALA A 48 -7.14 8.50 -4.83
CA ALA A 48 -5.69 8.36 -4.79
C ALA A 48 -5.22 7.38 -5.90
N PRO A 49 -4.39 7.82 -6.85
CA PRO A 49 -3.91 6.97 -7.93
C PRO A 49 -2.83 6.00 -7.44
N SER A 50 -2.57 4.95 -8.21
CA SER A 50 -1.36 4.16 -8.02
C SER A 50 -0.12 5.05 -8.18
N GLY A 51 0.91 4.80 -7.37
CA GLY A 51 2.09 5.67 -7.25
C GLY A 51 1.99 6.69 -6.12
N THR A 52 0.81 6.91 -5.51
CA THR A 52 0.67 7.78 -4.34
C THR A 52 1.57 7.26 -3.20
N PRO A 53 2.43 8.10 -2.59
CA PRO A 53 3.38 7.65 -1.60
C PRO A 53 2.71 7.39 -0.25
N VAL A 54 3.17 6.34 0.44
CA VAL A 54 2.96 6.12 1.88
C VAL A 54 4.27 5.67 2.50
N LEU A 55 4.43 5.81 3.81
CA LEU A 55 5.61 5.32 4.50
C LEU A 55 5.30 4.00 5.19
N VAL A 56 6.10 2.96 4.93
CA VAL A 56 6.12 1.71 5.67
C VAL A 56 7.47 1.60 6.37
N ASN A 57 7.49 1.47 7.70
CA ASN A 57 8.73 1.51 8.49
C ASN A 57 9.62 2.74 8.19
N GLY A 58 9.01 3.89 7.90
CA GLY A 58 9.71 5.13 7.55
C GLY A 58 10.27 5.19 6.12
N ARG A 59 10.12 4.12 5.32
CA ARG A 59 10.50 4.06 3.91
C ARG A 59 9.29 4.34 3.02
N GLU A 60 9.48 5.19 2.03
CA GLU A 60 8.43 5.49 1.04
C GLU A 60 8.19 4.30 0.10
N VAL A 61 6.92 3.94 -0.06
CA VAL A 61 6.43 2.91 -0.99
C VAL A 61 5.15 3.40 -1.68
N PRO A 62 4.91 3.02 -2.94
CA PRO A 62 3.74 3.47 -3.68
C PRO A 62 2.50 2.63 -3.36
N ILE A 63 1.34 3.27 -3.30
CA ILE A 63 0.03 2.61 -3.45
C ILE A 63 -0.05 1.94 -4.83
N VAL A 64 -0.60 0.74 -4.89
CA VAL A 64 -0.86 0.01 -6.13
C VAL A 64 -2.29 -0.52 -6.17
N GLY A 65 -2.91 -0.44 -7.35
CA GLY A 65 -4.33 -0.71 -7.51
C GLY A 65 -5.22 0.39 -6.95
N ARG A 66 -6.51 0.09 -6.79
CA ARG A 66 -7.53 1.02 -6.28
C ARG A 66 -7.65 0.91 -4.76
N VAL A 67 -7.74 2.05 -4.08
CA VAL A 67 -8.14 2.11 -2.66
C VAL A 67 -9.52 1.47 -2.48
N ALA A 68 -9.62 0.46 -1.61
CA ALA A 68 -10.86 -0.22 -1.25
C ALA A 68 -11.51 0.43 -0.01
N MET A 69 -12.62 -0.13 0.47
CA MET A 69 -13.35 0.41 1.62
C MET A 69 -12.48 0.42 2.88
N ASP A 70 -11.81 -0.70 3.16
CA ASP A 70 -11.08 -0.92 4.41
C ASP A 70 -9.59 -1.25 4.19
N MET A 71 -9.14 -1.26 2.92
CA MET A 71 -7.80 -1.73 2.56
C MET A 71 -7.15 -0.93 1.43
N ILE A 72 -5.83 -0.77 1.55
CA ILE A 72 -4.94 -0.22 0.53
C ILE A 72 -3.82 -1.23 0.28
N CYS A 73 -3.48 -1.48 -0.98
CA CYS A 73 -2.31 -2.27 -1.35
C CYS A 73 -1.14 -1.36 -1.68
N VAL A 74 0.08 -1.74 -1.28
CA VAL A 74 1.33 -1.02 -1.55
C VAL A 74 2.39 -1.96 -2.11
N ASP A 75 3.24 -1.50 -3.03
CA ASP A 75 4.37 -2.28 -3.53
C ASP A 75 5.59 -2.11 -2.60
N LEU A 76 5.92 -3.16 -1.85
CA LEU A 76 7.03 -3.16 -0.91
C LEU A 76 8.37 -3.44 -1.60
N GLY A 77 8.35 -4.11 -2.75
CA GLY A 77 9.53 -4.62 -3.46
C GLY A 77 9.84 -6.11 -3.17
N PRO A 78 10.56 -6.80 -4.08
CA PRO A 78 10.72 -8.27 -4.05
C PRO A 78 11.47 -8.82 -2.84
N GLN A 79 12.35 -8.02 -2.23
CA GLN A 79 13.17 -8.41 -1.08
C GLN A 79 12.75 -7.70 0.21
N ALA A 80 11.55 -7.13 0.23
CA ALA A 80 11.01 -6.45 1.40
C ALA A 80 10.95 -7.39 2.60
N GLN A 81 11.41 -6.91 3.74
CA GLN A 81 11.37 -7.66 5.01
C GLN A 81 10.22 -7.21 5.93
N ASP A 82 9.41 -6.26 5.45
CA ASP A 82 8.23 -5.76 6.16
C ASP A 82 7.27 -6.92 6.49
N LYS A 83 6.56 -6.79 7.62
CA LYS A 83 5.66 -7.82 8.14
C LYS A 83 4.30 -7.24 8.53
N ALA A 84 3.31 -8.11 8.67
CA ALA A 84 2.06 -7.74 9.32
C ALA A 84 2.35 -7.22 10.74
N GLY A 85 1.70 -6.12 11.10
CA GLY A 85 1.92 -5.35 12.32
C GLY A 85 2.82 -4.12 12.15
N ASP A 86 3.62 -4.05 11.08
CA ASP A 86 4.54 -2.93 10.87
C ASP A 86 3.80 -1.62 10.60
N ALA A 87 4.38 -0.53 11.09
CA ALA A 87 3.75 0.79 11.08
C ALA A 87 3.68 1.39 9.66
N VAL A 88 2.54 2.01 9.36
CA VAL A 88 2.28 2.72 8.10
C VAL A 88 1.86 4.16 8.40
N VAL A 89 2.47 5.13 7.71
CA VAL A 89 2.08 6.54 7.75
C VAL A 89 1.54 6.95 6.39
N LEU A 90 0.30 7.43 6.38
CA LEU A 90 -0.42 7.85 5.17
C LEU A 90 -0.16 9.33 4.85
N TRP A 91 -0.07 10.17 5.88
CA TRP A 91 0.43 11.55 5.84
C TRP A 91 0.80 12.01 7.26
N GLY A 92 1.68 13.00 7.36
CA GLY A 92 2.08 13.64 8.61
C GLY A 92 3.59 13.64 8.79
N GLU A 93 4.05 13.32 10.00
CA GLU A 93 5.48 13.33 10.31
C GLU A 93 6.26 12.34 9.42
N GLY A 94 7.28 12.83 8.73
CA GLY A 94 8.11 12.04 7.81
C GLY A 94 7.62 12.01 6.36
N SER A 95 6.34 12.33 6.06
CA SER A 95 5.88 12.46 4.68
C SER A 95 6.34 13.81 4.12
N ARG A 96 7.08 13.80 3.00
CA ARG A 96 7.55 15.01 2.31
C ARG A 96 6.56 15.50 1.26
#